data_AF-A0A5C6B400-F1
#
_entry.id   AF-A0A5C6B400-F1
#
_cell.length_a   1.000
_cell.length_b   1.000
_cell.length_c   1.000
_cell.angle_alpha   90.00
_cell.angle_beta   90.00
_cell.angle_gamma   90.00
#
_symmetry.space_group_name_H-M   'P 1'
#
loop_
_entity.id
_entity.type
_entity.pdbx_description
1 polymer ?
#
loop_
_entity_poly.entity_id
_entity_poly.type
_entity_poly.pdbx_seq_one_letter_code
_entity_poly.pdbx_strand_id
1 'polypeptide(L)'
;MIYRTAILSTFDAYLETGGDTAEEQADQQRERQEIVRDFPFAVMLELAFPELDFANRWCWKKFGPANGECSQRYSEYPACTIDLPHCHVGAWAEHWFVKTDYDFGFNEWYFSQPADYEAFLRFVPSIDWGENYPK
;
A
#
# COMPACT_ATOMS: atom_id res chain seq x y z
N MET A 1 -1.14 -22.59 10.01
CA MET A 1 -2.01 -22.14 8.91
C MET A 1 -1.58 -20.73 8.54
N ILE A 2 -0.89 -20.53 7.39
CA ILE A 2 -0.39 -19.20 7.03
C ILE A 2 -1.60 -18.35 6.68
N TYR A 3 -1.94 -17.36 7.51
CA TYR A 3 -3.00 -16.40 7.24
C TYR A 3 -2.52 -15.47 6.12
N ARG A 4 -3.16 -15.59 4.96
CA ARG A 4 -2.93 -14.77 3.76
C ARG A 4 -4.28 -14.35 3.22
N THR A 5 -4.47 -13.05 3.13
CA THR A 5 -5.68 -12.39 2.67
C THR A 5 -5.39 -11.41 1.54
N ALA A 6 -4.10 -11.12 1.26
CA ALA A 6 -3.68 -10.28 0.15
C ALA A 6 -4.10 -10.87 -1.20
N ILE A 7 -4.91 -10.12 -1.95
CA ILE A 7 -5.44 -10.48 -3.27
C ILE A 7 -5.15 -9.33 -4.24
N LEU A 8 -4.70 -9.66 -5.45
CA LEU A 8 -4.57 -8.68 -6.54
C LEU A 8 -5.93 -8.11 -6.88
N SER A 9 -6.03 -6.79 -6.93
CA SER A 9 -7.27 -6.07 -7.16
C SER A 9 -7.07 -4.91 -8.13
N THR A 10 -8.11 -4.11 -8.32
CA THR A 10 -8.10 -2.94 -9.21
C THR A 10 -8.85 -1.78 -8.56
N PHE A 11 -8.54 -0.57 -9.03
CA PHE A 11 -9.27 0.63 -8.58
C PHE A 11 -10.77 0.53 -8.92
N ASP A 12 -11.14 -0.09 -10.04
CA ASP A 12 -12.55 -0.33 -10.37
C ASP A 12 -13.21 -1.28 -9.36
N ALA A 13 -12.53 -2.37 -8.96
CA ALA A 13 -13.04 -3.29 -7.94
C ALA A 13 -13.19 -2.59 -6.57
N TYR A 14 -12.31 -1.64 -6.26
CA TYR A 14 -12.52 -0.73 -5.14
C TYR A 14 -13.80 0.09 -5.35
N LEU A 15 -14.00 0.82 -6.44
CA LEU A 15 -15.21 1.64 -6.62
C LEU A 15 -16.52 0.81 -6.55
N GLU A 16 -16.49 -0.44 -7.00
CA GLU A 16 -17.64 -1.36 -7.02
C GLU A 16 -18.15 -1.80 -5.64
N THR A 17 -17.37 -1.68 -4.56
CA THR A 17 -17.87 -2.11 -3.24
C THR A 17 -18.94 -1.16 -2.67
N GLY A 18 -19.13 0.02 -3.27
CA GLY A 18 -20.20 0.97 -2.89
C GLY A 18 -20.11 1.57 -1.49
N GLY A 19 -18.91 1.57 -0.88
CA GLY A 19 -18.69 2.16 0.45
C GLY A 19 -18.62 3.69 0.45
N ASP A 20 -18.25 4.27 -0.69
CA ASP A 20 -18.03 5.71 -0.86
C ASP A 20 -19.18 6.39 -1.60
N THR A 21 -19.43 7.65 -1.25
CA THR A 21 -20.26 8.57 -2.02
C THR A 21 -19.60 8.93 -3.36
N ALA A 22 -20.37 9.45 -4.32
CA ALA A 22 -19.82 9.88 -5.61
C ALA A 22 -18.78 11.00 -5.48
N GLU A 23 -18.87 11.85 -4.45
CA GLU A 23 -17.89 12.90 -4.17
C GLU A 23 -16.58 12.29 -3.66
N GLU A 24 -16.64 11.39 -2.69
CA GLU A 24 -15.47 10.65 -2.19
C GLU A 24 -14.78 9.85 -3.29
N GLN A 25 -15.54 9.17 -4.15
CA GLN A 25 -14.97 8.46 -5.31
C GLN A 25 -14.24 9.41 -6.28
N ALA A 26 -14.80 10.59 -6.52
CA ALA A 26 -14.17 11.59 -7.38
C ALA A 26 -12.89 12.15 -6.75
N ASP A 27 -12.88 12.34 -5.43
CA ASP A 27 -11.72 12.80 -4.68
C ASP A 27 -10.59 11.76 -4.71
N GLN A 28 -10.90 10.50 -4.39
CA GLN A 28 -9.95 9.37 -4.46
C GLN A 28 -9.34 9.22 -5.86
N GLN A 29 -10.16 9.36 -6.90
CA GLN A 29 -9.70 9.30 -8.28
C GLN A 29 -8.77 10.47 -8.64
N ARG A 30 -9.02 11.68 -8.14
CA ARG A 30 -8.11 12.83 -8.36
C ARG A 30 -6.78 12.62 -7.67
N GLU A 31 -6.78 12.23 -6.39
CA GLU A 31 -5.55 11.97 -5.63
C GLU A 31 -4.71 10.89 -6.29
N ARG A 32 -5.35 9.78 -6.70
CA ARG A 32 -4.72 8.71 -7.47
C ARG A 32 -4.08 9.22 -8.76
N GLN A 33 -4.76 10.08 -9.52
CA GLN A 33 -4.22 10.63 -10.77
C GLN A 33 -2.98 11.52 -10.54
N GLU A 34 -2.92 12.24 -9.42
CA GLU A 34 -1.75 13.04 -9.06
C GLU A 34 -0.54 12.15 -8.78
N ILE A 35 -0.72 11.04 -8.05
CA ILE A 35 0.34 10.08 -7.75
C ILE A 35 0.81 9.37 -9.02
N VAL A 36 -0.12 8.87 -9.85
CA VAL A 36 0.19 8.13 -11.09
C VAL A 36 0.99 8.96 -12.09
N ARG A 37 0.84 10.29 -12.08
CA ARG A 37 1.64 11.18 -12.93
C ARG A 37 3.14 11.06 -12.63
N ASP A 38 3.50 10.92 -11.37
CA ASP A 38 4.89 10.86 -10.92
C ASP A 38 5.38 9.41 -10.73
N PHE A 39 4.45 8.46 -10.49
CA PHE A 39 4.69 7.03 -10.28
C PHE A 39 3.73 6.18 -11.14
N PRO A 40 4.02 5.99 -12.44
CA PRO A 40 3.03 5.49 -13.40
C PRO A 40 2.73 3.98 -13.30
N PHE A 41 3.49 3.22 -12.53
CA PHE A 41 3.30 1.78 -12.39
C PHE A 41 2.62 1.44 -11.07
N ALA A 42 1.32 1.12 -11.12
CA ALA A 42 0.50 0.91 -9.93
C ALA A 42 0.10 -0.56 -9.73
N VAL A 43 0.13 -1.04 -8.49
CA VAL A 43 -0.37 -2.36 -8.06
C VAL A 43 -1.36 -2.15 -6.93
N MET A 44 -2.63 -2.45 -7.19
CA MET A 44 -3.65 -2.46 -6.15
C MET A 44 -3.84 -3.86 -5.59
N LEU A 45 -3.91 -3.95 -4.26
CA LEU A 45 -4.26 -5.16 -3.55
C LEU A 45 -5.44 -4.88 -2.60
N GLU A 46 -6.25 -5.89 -2.37
CA GLU A 46 -7.13 -6.00 -1.20
C GLU A 46 -6.37 -6.81 -0.13
N LEU A 47 -6.24 -6.29 1.08
CA LEU A 47 -5.42 -6.91 2.13
C LEU A 47 -5.76 -6.42 3.54
N ALA A 48 -5.23 -7.13 4.54
CA ALA A 48 -5.32 -6.74 5.94
C ALA A 48 -4.22 -5.75 6.37
N PHE A 49 -4.43 -4.97 7.44
CA PHE A 49 -3.38 -4.08 7.99
C PHE A 49 -2.02 -4.77 8.25
N PRO A 50 -1.95 -6.01 8.78
CA PRO A 50 -0.68 -6.69 8.99
C PRO A 50 0.10 -6.97 7.70
N GLU A 51 -0.64 -7.31 6.64
CA GLU A 51 -0.08 -7.54 5.32
C GLU A 51 0.40 -6.23 4.68
N LEU A 52 -0.27 -5.12 5.00
CA LEU A 52 0.10 -3.77 4.54
C LEU A 52 1.46 -3.41 5.15
N ASP A 53 1.58 -3.56 6.46
CA ASP A 53 2.83 -3.29 7.17
C ASP A 53 3.96 -4.20 6.70
N PHE A 54 3.67 -5.49 6.46
CA PHE A 54 4.63 -6.45 5.93
C PHE A 54 5.11 -6.06 4.52
N ALA A 55 4.19 -5.70 3.63
CA ALA A 55 4.48 -5.27 2.27
C ALA A 55 5.26 -3.95 2.25
N ASN A 56 4.86 -2.97 3.05
CA ASN A 56 5.56 -1.69 3.19
C ASN A 56 6.99 -1.91 3.70
N ARG A 57 7.20 -2.71 4.74
CA ARG A 57 8.55 -3.06 5.21
C ARG A 57 9.40 -3.71 4.12
N TRP A 58 8.82 -4.56 3.30
CA TRP A 58 9.54 -5.17 2.17
C TRP A 58 9.95 -4.11 1.14
N CYS A 59 9.03 -3.24 0.72
CA CYS A 59 9.32 -2.13 -0.19
C CYS A 59 10.43 -1.24 0.36
N TRP A 60 10.36 -0.89 1.65
CA TRP A 60 11.41 -0.13 2.34
C TRP A 60 12.78 -0.78 2.26
N LYS A 61 12.88 -2.08 2.51
CA LYS A 61 14.15 -2.83 2.44
C LYS A 61 14.69 -2.98 1.02
N LYS A 62 13.81 -2.96 0.01
CA LYS A 62 14.18 -3.20 -1.39
C LYS A 62 14.44 -1.94 -2.19
N PHE A 63 13.58 -0.94 -2.03
CA PHE A 63 13.53 0.26 -2.86
C PHE A 63 13.88 1.54 -2.09
N GLY A 64 14.07 1.45 -0.76
CA GLY A 64 14.27 2.60 0.11
C GLY A 64 12.93 3.21 0.57
N PRO A 65 12.94 4.43 1.13
CA PRO A 65 11.72 5.02 1.68
C PRO A 65 10.65 5.26 0.61
N ALA A 66 9.38 5.21 1.03
CA ALA A 66 8.27 5.72 0.22
C ALA A 66 8.39 7.24 0.04
N ASN A 67 7.83 7.79 -1.03
CA ASN A 67 7.74 9.21 -1.27
C ASN A 67 6.52 9.80 -0.55
N GLY A 68 6.69 10.94 0.11
CA GLY A 68 5.61 11.62 0.83
C GLY A 68 5.77 11.54 2.35
N GLU A 69 4.65 11.70 3.06
CA GLU A 69 4.61 11.67 4.52
C GLU A 69 4.96 10.28 5.05
N CYS A 70 5.78 10.23 6.11
CA CYS A 70 6.19 8.97 6.71
C CYS A 70 5.12 8.41 7.66
N SER A 71 4.45 7.35 7.23
CA SER A 71 3.48 6.59 8.03
C SER A 71 4.11 5.52 8.94
N GLN A 72 5.43 5.29 8.84
CA GLN A 72 6.10 4.17 9.51
C GLN A 72 5.97 4.14 11.04
N ARG A 73 5.74 5.30 11.69
CA ARG A 73 5.46 5.39 13.14
C ARG A 73 4.20 4.63 13.58
N TYR A 74 3.28 4.36 12.65
CA TYR A 74 2.04 3.62 12.90
C TYR A 74 2.14 2.14 12.49
N SER A 75 3.25 1.74 11.88
CA SER A 75 3.46 0.38 11.39
C SER A 75 3.90 -0.56 12.52
N GLU A 76 3.44 -1.81 12.50
CA GLU A 76 3.96 -2.87 13.37
C GLU A 76 5.43 -3.22 13.07
N TYR A 77 5.89 -2.92 11.86
CA TYR A 77 7.26 -3.19 11.43
C TYR A 77 7.97 -1.93 10.91
N PRO A 78 8.20 -0.92 11.78
CA PRO A 78 8.74 0.37 11.37
C PRO A 78 10.15 0.21 10.78
N ALA A 79 10.33 0.65 9.53
CA ALA A 79 11.63 0.75 8.87
C ALA A 79 12.31 2.11 9.10
N CYS A 80 11.52 3.17 9.31
CA CYS A 80 12.02 4.50 9.70
C CYS A 80 12.04 4.63 11.24
N THR A 81 13.11 5.20 11.78
CA THR A 81 13.29 5.40 13.23
C THR A 81 12.97 6.82 13.71
N ILE A 82 12.52 7.70 12.82
CA ILE A 82 12.18 9.09 13.16
C ILE A 82 10.74 9.12 13.66
N ASP A 83 10.55 9.56 14.90
CA ASP A 83 9.24 9.56 15.58
C ASP A 83 8.42 10.85 15.35
N LEU A 84 9.09 11.92 14.92
CA LEU A 84 8.43 13.20 14.61
C LEU A 84 7.85 13.19 13.19
N PRO A 85 6.79 13.98 12.90
CA PRO A 85 6.28 14.14 11.54
C PRO A 85 7.38 14.59 10.57
N HIS A 86 7.53 13.86 9.46
CA HIS A 86 8.54 14.11 8.44
C HIS A 86 8.10 13.48 7.11
N CYS A 87 8.81 13.87 6.04
CA CYS A 87 8.60 13.32 4.70
C CYS A 87 9.88 12.70 4.16
N HIS A 88 9.71 11.80 3.21
CA HIS A 88 10.79 11.21 2.44
C HIS A 88 10.64 11.49 0.95
N VAL A 89 11.77 11.46 0.25
CA VAL A 89 11.81 11.44 -1.21
C VAL A 89 12.17 10.03 -1.62
N GLY A 90 11.22 9.34 -2.24
CA GLY A 90 11.29 7.92 -2.56
C GLY A 90 11.07 7.63 -4.03
N ALA A 91 11.41 6.42 -4.46
CA ALA A 91 11.18 5.93 -5.83
C ALA A 91 9.82 5.21 -5.99
N TRP A 92 9.06 5.10 -4.91
CA TRP A 92 7.73 4.51 -4.85
C TRP A 92 6.87 5.28 -3.85
N ALA A 93 5.55 5.14 -3.94
CA ALA A 93 4.57 5.70 -3.01
C ALA A 93 3.50 4.64 -2.71
N GLU A 94 2.68 4.88 -1.70
CA GLU A 94 1.49 4.08 -1.42
C GLU A 94 0.29 4.98 -1.17
N HIS A 95 -0.92 4.44 -1.34
CA HIS A 95 -2.16 5.09 -0.93
C HIS A 95 -3.13 4.06 -0.39
N TRP A 96 -3.57 4.28 0.85
CA TRP A 96 -4.57 3.44 1.51
C TRP A 96 -5.97 3.97 1.23
N PHE A 97 -6.74 3.21 0.46
CA PHE A 97 -8.14 3.46 0.19
C PHE A 97 -8.98 2.79 1.28
N VAL A 98 -9.38 3.59 2.28
CA VAL A 98 -10.10 3.13 3.47
C VAL A 98 -11.47 2.57 3.09
N LYS A 99 -11.79 1.36 3.58
CA LYS A 99 -13.17 0.88 3.69
C LYS A 99 -13.50 0.35 5.07
N THR A 100 -14.80 0.26 5.32
CA THR A 100 -15.45 0.28 6.63
C THR A 100 -15.21 -0.90 7.56
N ASP A 101 -14.52 -1.96 7.12
CA ASP A 101 -14.20 -3.09 7.99
C ASP A 101 -12.83 -2.87 8.65
N TYR A 102 -12.82 -2.92 9.99
CA TYR A 102 -11.76 -2.40 10.85
C TYR A 102 -10.35 -2.95 10.56
N ASP A 103 -10.21 -4.09 9.87
CA ASP A 103 -8.94 -4.76 9.63
C ASP A 103 -8.57 -4.96 8.15
N PHE A 104 -9.45 -4.62 7.19
CA PHE A 104 -9.29 -4.96 5.76
C PHE A 104 -9.61 -3.78 4.84
N GLY A 105 -8.85 -3.64 3.76
CA GLY A 105 -9.07 -2.57 2.80
C GLY A 105 -8.24 -2.70 1.54
N PHE A 106 -8.18 -1.61 0.77
CA PHE A 106 -7.47 -1.57 -0.51
C PHE A 106 -6.26 -0.65 -0.36
N ASN A 107 -5.09 -1.13 -0.75
CA ASN A 107 -3.91 -0.28 -0.90
C ASN A 107 -3.45 -0.33 -2.35
N GLU A 108 -2.98 0.80 -2.86
CA GLU A 108 -2.24 0.84 -4.11
C GLU A 108 -0.80 1.30 -3.88
N TRP A 109 0.14 0.48 -4.35
CA TRP A 109 1.55 0.84 -4.42
C TRP A 109 1.87 1.36 -5.81
N TYR A 110 2.59 2.47 -5.86
CA TYR A 110 2.98 3.14 -7.08
C TYR A 110 4.50 3.17 -7.18
N PHE A 111 5.03 2.85 -8.36
CA PHE A 111 6.46 2.78 -8.62
C PHE A 111 6.83 3.72 -9.76
N SER A 112 7.99 4.35 -9.64
CA SER A 112 8.55 5.19 -10.71
C SER A 112 9.24 4.35 -11.80
N GLN A 113 9.70 3.14 -11.46
CA GLN A 113 10.44 2.25 -12.34
C GLN A 113 9.67 0.95 -12.61
N PRO A 114 9.64 0.46 -13.86
CA PRO A 114 8.96 -0.80 -14.20
C PRO A 114 9.61 -2.01 -13.52
N ALA A 115 10.92 -1.97 -13.27
CA ALA A 115 11.63 -3.05 -12.60
C ALA A 115 11.18 -3.26 -11.14
N ASP A 116 10.90 -2.17 -10.43
CA ASP A 116 10.44 -2.20 -9.04
C ASP A 116 8.99 -2.71 -8.96
N TYR A 117 8.14 -2.23 -9.88
CA TYR A 117 6.79 -2.74 -10.09
C TYR A 117 6.77 -4.26 -10.32
N GLU A 118 7.58 -4.76 -11.25
CA GLU A 118 7.65 -6.19 -11.52
C GLU A 118 8.21 -6.99 -10.33
N ALA A 119 9.17 -6.42 -9.60
CA ALA A 119 9.71 -7.06 -8.40
C ALA A 119 8.66 -7.15 -7.29
N PHE A 120 7.85 -6.11 -7.10
CA PHE A 120 6.73 -6.12 -6.16
C PHE A 120 5.67 -7.15 -6.57
N LEU A 121 5.27 -7.20 -7.85
CA LEU A 121 4.33 -8.22 -8.35
C LEU A 121 4.80 -9.65 -8.08
N ARG A 122 6.09 -9.93 -8.28
CA ARG A 122 6.67 -11.25 -7.95
C ARG A 122 6.69 -11.54 -6.45
N PHE A 123 6.69 -10.50 -5.61
CA PHE A 123 6.64 -10.62 -4.17
C PHE A 123 5.23 -10.82 -3.62
N VAL A 124 4.17 -10.34 -4.31
CA VAL A 124 2.76 -10.45 -3.86
C VAL A 124 2.38 -11.84 -3.32
N PRO A 125 2.71 -12.98 -3.96
CA PRO A 125 2.37 -14.31 -3.42
C PRO A 125 3.06 -14.68 -2.10
N SER A 126 4.03 -13.87 -1.65
CA SER A 126 4.79 -14.03 -0.42
C SER A 126 4.32 -13.09 0.69
N ILE A 127 3.36 -12.20 0.42
CA ILE A 127 2.75 -11.35 1.45
C ILE A 127 1.98 -12.25 2.41
N ASP A 128 2.22 -12.06 3.70
CA ASP A 128 1.48 -12.68 4.80
C ASP A 128 1.43 -11.70 5.98
N TRP A 129 0.78 -12.11 7.07
CA TRP A 129 0.60 -11.27 8.26
C TRP A 129 1.94 -11.00 8.99
N GLY A 130 3.06 -11.58 8.55
CA GLY A 130 4.38 -11.34 9.09
C GLY A 130 4.69 -12.14 10.36
N GLU A 131 5.80 -11.80 11.01
CA GLU A 131 6.36 -12.59 12.11
C GLU A 131 5.61 -12.42 13.45
N ASN A 132 4.80 -11.37 13.61
CA ASN A 132 4.07 -11.08 14.84
C ASN A 132 2.80 -11.95 15.00
N TYR A 133 2.38 -12.67 13.95
CA TYR A 133 1.13 -13.43 13.95
C TYR A 133 1.36 -14.95 13.93
N PRO A 134 0.47 -15.75 14.54
CA PRO A 134 0.56 -17.20 14.49
C PRO A 134 0.51 -17.73 13.05
N LYS A 135 1.38 -18.69 12.73
CA LYS A 135 1.54 -19.26 11.39
C LYS A 135 0.69 -20.48 11.10
#